data_AF-A0A2P2LUT4-F1
#
_entry.id   AF-A0A2P2LUT4-F1
#
_cell.length_a   1.000
_cell.length_b   1.000
_cell.length_c   1.000
_cell.angle_alpha   90.00
_cell.angle_beta   90.00
_cell.angle_gamma   90.00
#
_symmetry.space_group_name_H-M   'P 1'
#
loop_
_entity.id
_entity.type
_entity.pdbx_description
1 polymer ?
#
loop_
_entity_poly.entity_id
_entity_poly.type
_entity_poly.pdbx_seq_one_letter_code
_entity_poly.pdbx_strand_id
1 'polypeptide(L)'
;MGAAGGAMAYALNCSVPEVAATSLHNYVVGCDDPKAVKKEDIEQIAKKYGVSKQDAAFNEELCDIYCRFVSSVLPPGKEDLEGSEIETITNFKNSLGIDDPDAAAMHMEIGRQIFRQRLETGDRDGDVEQRRAFQKLIYVSNLVFGEASSFLLPWKRVFKVTDSQVEIAIRDNAQRLYALKLRAVGRGTCY
;
A
#
# COMPACT_ATOMS: atom_id res chain seq x y z
N MET A 1 11.60 -53.63 0.05
CA MET A 1 10.51 -52.69 -0.28
C MET A 1 10.47 -51.62 0.79
N GLY A 2 10.70 -50.36 0.45
CA GLY A 2 10.56 -49.25 1.40
C GLY A 2 11.49 -48.09 1.10
N ALA A 3 11.01 -47.12 0.32
CA ALA A 3 11.45 -45.73 0.26
C ALA A 3 10.69 -45.00 -0.88
N ALA A 4 9.39 -44.83 -0.73
CA ALA A 4 8.57 -44.03 -1.64
C ALA A 4 7.44 -43.36 -0.84
N GLY A 5 7.82 -42.51 0.12
CA GLY A 5 6.87 -41.79 0.97
C GLY A 5 7.27 -40.32 1.23
N GLY A 6 8.57 -40.02 1.27
CA GLY A 6 9.05 -38.67 1.59
C GLY A 6 8.86 -37.64 0.47
N ALA A 7 8.95 -38.04 -0.81
CA ALA A 7 8.92 -37.10 -1.93
C ALA A 7 7.50 -36.54 -2.23
N MET A 8 6.44 -37.32 -1.99
CA MET A 8 5.07 -36.85 -2.22
C MET A 8 4.57 -35.88 -1.14
N ALA A 9 5.01 -36.04 0.11
CA ALA A 9 4.64 -35.14 1.19
C ALA A 9 5.25 -33.74 1.02
N TYR A 10 6.50 -33.64 0.53
CA TYR A 10 7.16 -32.35 0.31
C TYR A 10 6.52 -31.57 -0.85
N ALA A 11 6.16 -32.24 -1.95
CA ALA A 11 5.50 -31.60 -3.10
C ALA A 11 4.08 -31.11 -2.77
N LEU A 12 3.34 -31.83 -1.94
CA LEU A 12 2.05 -31.37 -1.41
C LEU A 12 2.22 -30.18 -0.46
N ASN A 13 3.28 -30.16 0.36
CA ASN A 13 3.53 -29.06 1.29
C ASN A 13 4.01 -27.76 0.59
N CYS A 14 4.72 -27.87 -0.53
CA CYS A 14 5.16 -26.69 -1.31
C CYS A 14 4.02 -25.92 -1.97
N SER A 15 2.89 -26.57 -2.29
CA SER A 15 1.75 -25.93 -2.97
C SER A 15 0.74 -25.33 -1.99
N VAL A 16 0.83 -25.64 -0.70
CA VAL A 16 -0.12 -25.17 0.32
C VAL A 16 -0.08 -23.64 0.49
N PRO A 17 1.11 -22.98 0.58
CA PRO A 17 1.20 -21.52 0.59
C PRO A 17 0.65 -20.85 -0.67
N GLU A 18 0.89 -21.43 -1.86
CA GLU A 18 0.42 -20.89 -3.14
C GLU A 18 -1.11 -21.00 -3.28
N VAL A 19 -1.69 -22.11 -2.83
CA VAL A 19 -3.15 -22.30 -2.81
C VAL A 19 -3.80 -21.37 -1.79
N ALA A 20 -3.17 -21.14 -0.64
CA ALA A 20 -3.64 -20.16 0.35
C ALA A 20 -3.60 -18.73 -0.19
N ALA A 21 -2.52 -18.35 -0.89
CA ALA A 21 -2.39 -17.06 -1.58
C ALA A 21 -3.51 -16.89 -2.62
N THR A 22 -3.73 -17.90 -3.46
CA THR A 22 -4.82 -17.86 -4.46
C THR A 22 -6.20 -17.73 -3.80
N SER A 23 -6.43 -18.44 -2.69
CA SER A 23 -7.68 -18.33 -1.93
C SER A 23 -7.86 -16.94 -1.30
N LEU A 24 -6.79 -16.34 -0.81
CA LEU A 24 -6.79 -14.98 -0.28
C LEU A 24 -7.10 -13.96 -1.38
N HIS A 25 -6.43 -14.08 -2.53
CA HIS A 25 -6.68 -13.24 -3.71
C HIS A 25 -8.16 -13.28 -4.10
N ASN A 26 -8.73 -14.48 -4.23
CA ASN A 26 -10.13 -14.67 -4.60
C ASN A 26 -11.10 -14.07 -3.56
N TYR A 27 -10.77 -14.18 -2.26
CA TYR A 27 -11.56 -13.57 -1.20
C TYR A 27 -11.56 -12.03 -1.31
N VAL A 28 -10.39 -11.41 -1.52
CA VAL A 28 -10.27 -9.96 -1.64
C VAL A 28 -10.92 -9.45 -2.92
N VAL A 29 -10.77 -10.16 -4.05
CA VAL A 29 -11.46 -9.83 -5.31
C VAL A 29 -12.98 -9.96 -5.18
N GLY A 30 -13.46 -10.89 -4.34
CA GLY A 30 -14.88 -11.04 -4.03
C GLY A 30 -15.44 -9.97 -3.08
N CYS A 31 -14.58 -9.12 -2.49
CA CYS A 31 -15.02 -7.98 -1.69
C CYS A 31 -15.21 -6.76 -2.60
N ASP A 32 -16.47 -6.32 -2.78
CA ASP A 32 -16.78 -5.12 -3.57
C ASP A 32 -16.16 -3.84 -2.98
N ASP A 33 -15.96 -3.80 -1.66
CA ASP A 33 -15.25 -2.75 -0.94
C ASP A 33 -13.99 -3.34 -0.28
N PRO A 34 -12.78 -2.85 -0.62
CA PRO A 34 -11.55 -3.27 0.05
C PRO A 34 -11.57 -3.02 1.58
N LYS A 35 -12.38 -2.08 2.07
CA LYS A 35 -12.57 -1.83 3.51
C LYS A 35 -13.35 -2.95 4.21
N ALA A 36 -14.00 -3.84 3.45
CA ALA A 36 -14.72 -4.98 4.00
C ALA A 36 -13.79 -6.15 4.38
N VAL A 37 -12.52 -6.10 3.98
CA VAL A 37 -11.53 -7.12 4.32
C VAL A 37 -11.29 -7.13 5.83
N LYS A 38 -11.58 -8.27 6.46
CA LYS A 38 -11.43 -8.46 7.91
C LYS A 38 -10.22 -9.31 8.23
N LYS A 39 -9.57 -8.98 9.34
CA LYS A 39 -8.44 -9.74 9.87
C LYS A 39 -8.84 -11.18 10.20
N GLU A 40 -10.04 -11.37 10.74
CA GLU A 40 -10.56 -12.68 11.14
C GLU A 40 -10.71 -13.63 9.94
N ASP A 41 -11.08 -13.11 8.77
CA ASP A 41 -11.27 -13.90 7.56
C ASP A 41 -9.91 -14.33 6.98
N ILE A 42 -8.92 -13.44 7.01
CA ILE A 42 -7.54 -13.76 6.60
C ILE A 42 -6.93 -14.80 7.54
N GLU A 43 -7.14 -14.67 8.85
CA GLU A 43 -6.69 -15.67 9.83
C GLU A 43 -7.40 -17.02 9.64
N GLN A 44 -8.67 -17.03 9.24
CA GLN A 44 -9.38 -18.27 8.91
C GLN A 44 -8.82 -18.93 7.66
N ILE A 45 -8.49 -18.16 6.61
CA ILE A 45 -7.82 -18.68 5.42
C ILE A 45 -6.46 -19.26 5.80
N ALA A 46 -5.66 -18.54 6.59
CA ALA A 46 -4.37 -19.01 7.06
C ALA A 46 -4.48 -20.33 7.83
N LYS A 47 -5.42 -20.40 8.79
CA LYS A 47 -5.70 -21.62 9.59
C LYS A 47 -6.20 -22.79 8.73
N LYS A 48 -7.05 -22.54 7.73
CA LYS A 48 -7.62 -23.56 6.84
C LYS A 48 -6.53 -24.28 6.04
N TYR A 49 -5.52 -23.54 5.60
CA TYR A 49 -4.40 -24.08 4.84
C TYR A 49 -3.18 -24.41 5.71
N GLY A 50 -3.20 -24.09 7.01
CA GLY A 50 -2.05 -24.32 7.90
C GLY A 50 -0.85 -23.44 7.57
N VAL A 51 -1.08 -22.28 6.94
CA VAL A 51 -0.04 -21.31 6.57
C VAL A 51 0.06 -20.20 7.61
N SER A 52 1.21 -19.56 7.64
CA SER A 52 1.56 -18.46 8.51
C SER A 52 2.01 -17.26 7.67
N LYS A 53 2.15 -16.11 8.32
CA LYS A 53 2.73 -14.91 7.69
C LYS A 53 4.23 -15.05 7.38
N GLN A 54 4.89 -16.09 7.87
CA GLN A 54 6.29 -16.38 7.56
C GLN A 54 6.44 -17.12 6.23
N ASP A 55 5.34 -17.68 5.71
CA ASP A 55 5.34 -18.38 4.43
C ASP A 55 5.45 -17.37 3.29
N ALA A 56 6.54 -17.49 2.51
CA ALA A 56 6.91 -16.51 1.50
C ALA A 56 5.78 -16.19 0.51
N ALA A 57 5.16 -17.20 -0.08
CA ALA A 57 4.10 -17.01 -1.08
C ALA A 57 2.83 -16.36 -0.48
N PHE A 58 2.48 -16.69 0.77
CA PHE A 58 1.32 -16.11 1.43
C PHE A 58 1.57 -14.65 1.84
N ASN A 59 2.77 -14.35 2.33
CA ASN A 59 3.16 -12.98 2.66
C ASN A 59 3.30 -12.10 1.42
N GLU A 60 3.82 -12.66 0.32
CA GLU A 60 3.94 -11.95 -0.96
C GLU A 60 2.57 -11.53 -1.47
N GLU A 61 1.56 -12.40 -1.39
CA GLU A 61 0.20 -12.05 -1.78
C GLU A 61 -0.42 -10.97 -0.88
N LEU A 62 -0.22 -11.04 0.45
CA LEU A 62 -0.65 -9.97 1.37
C LEU A 62 -0.01 -8.62 0.98
N CYS A 63 1.29 -8.63 0.69
CA CYS A 63 2.03 -7.45 0.27
C CYS A 63 1.54 -6.92 -1.08
N ASP A 64 1.27 -7.78 -2.06
CA ASP A 64 0.77 -7.37 -3.38
C ASP A 64 -0.63 -6.76 -3.28
N ILE A 65 -1.54 -7.40 -2.53
CA ILE A 65 -2.87 -6.86 -2.24
C ILE A 65 -2.77 -5.48 -1.59
N TYR A 66 -1.88 -5.32 -0.61
CA TYR A 66 -1.63 -4.02 0.02
C TYR A 66 -1.09 -2.97 -0.96
N CYS A 67 -0.11 -3.34 -1.79
CA CYS A 67 0.48 -2.46 -2.80
C CYS A 67 -0.57 -1.93 -3.78
N ARG A 68 -1.43 -2.83 -4.29
CA ARG A 68 -2.53 -2.49 -5.20
C ARG A 68 -3.55 -1.58 -4.53
N PHE A 69 -3.90 -1.85 -3.27
CA PHE A 69 -4.83 -1.03 -2.51
C PHE A 69 -4.32 0.38 -2.25
N VAL A 70 -3.07 0.53 -1.78
CA VAL A 70 -2.48 1.86 -1.56
C VAL A 70 -2.43 2.63 -2.88
N SER A 71 -2.09 1.96 -3.99
CA SER A 71 -2.08 2.58 -5.31
C SER A 71 -3.46 3.03 -5.79
N SER A 72 -4.54 2.31 -5.43
CA SER A 72 -5.92 2.68 -5.81
C SER A 72 -6.51 3.77 -4.93
N VAL A 73 -6.12 3.84 -3.66
CA VAL A 73 -6.55 4.89 -2.72
C VAL A 73 -5.87 6.23 -3.02
N LEU A 74 -4.66 6.21 -3.58
CA LEU A 74 -3.96 7.44 -3.95
C LEU A 74 -4.57 8.02 -5.23
N PRO A 75 -5.11 9.24 -5.20
CA PRO A 75 -5.78 9.82 -6.36
C PRO A 75 -4.79 10.02 -7.51
N PRO A 76 -5.14 9.68 -8.77
CA PRO A 76 -4.25 9.85 -9.91
C PRO A 76 -4.11 11.34 -10.29
N GLY A 77 -3.00 11.67 -10.97
CA GLY A 77 -2.81 12.98 -11.60
C GLY A 77 -2.94 14.18 -10.65
N LYS A 78 -3.75 15.17 -11.07
CA LYS A 78 -3.89 16.49 -10.45
C LYS A 78 -4.87 16.56 -9.27
N GLU A 79 -5.59 15.48 -8.98
CA GLU A 79 -6.54 15.42 -7.88
C GLU A 79 -5.83 15.52 -6.51
N ASP A 80 -6.45 16.26 -5.60
CA ASP A 80 -5.96 16.47 -4.24
C ASP A 80 -6.44 15.34 -3.32
N LEU A 81 -5.74 15.14 -2.19
CA LEU A 81 -6.16 14.18 -1.16
C LEU A 81 -7.44 14.67 -0.46
N GLU A 82 -8.34 13.74 -0.15
CA GLU A 82 -9.60 13.99 0.56
C GLU A 82 -9.44 13.99 2.09
N GLY A 83 -8.35 13.35 2.56
CA GLY A 83 -7.96 13.21 3.97
C GLY A 83 -8.40 11.90 4.61
N SER A 84 -9.22 11.10 3.92
CA SER A 84 -9.64 9.76 4.38
C SER A 84 -8.65 8.65 3.99
N GLU A 85 -7.69 8.94 3.11
CA GLU A 85 -6.72 7.97 2.59
C GLU A 85 -5.88 7.39 3.72
N ILE A 86 -5.42 8.24 4.64
CA ILE A 86 -4.53 7.85 5.74
C ILE A 86 -5.22 6.84 6.65
N GLU A 87 -6.45 7.16 7.09
CA GLU A 87 -7.25 6.28 7.94
C GLU A 87 -7.58 4.97 7.23
N THR A 88 -7.97 5.07 5.95
CA THR A 88 -8.31 3.92 5.11
C THR A 88 -7.11 2.96 4.93
N ILE A 89 -5.93 3.50 4.63
CA ILE A 89 -4.69 2.72 4.47
C ILE A 89 -4.25 2.12 5.80
N THR A 90 -4.39 2.84 6.90
CA THR A 90 -4.03 2.36 8.25
C THR A 90 -4.93 1.21 8.67
N ASN A 91 -6.24 1.36 8.49
CA ASN A 91 -7.22 0.32 8.81
C ASN A 91 -7.01 -0.94 7.96
N PHE A 92 -6.73 -0.77 6.66
CA PHE A 92 -6.46 -1.89 5.77
C PHE A 92 -5.14 -2.60 6.11
N LYS A 93 -4.06 -1.85 6.40
CA LYS A 93 -2.78 -2.42 6.88
C LYS A 93 -3.00 -3.30 8.11
N ASN A 94 -3.76 -2.79 9.09
CA ASN A 94 -4.07 -3.51 10.33
C ASN A 94 -4.95 -4.75 10.08
N SER A 95 -5.87 -4.66 9.11
CA SER A 95 -6.77 -5.76 8.73
C SER A 95 -6.01 -6.88 8.03
N LEU A 96 -5.12 -6.56 7.09
CA LEU A 96 -4.19 -7.55 6.51
C LEU A 96 -3.19 -8.08 7.55
N GLY A 97 -2.90 -7.27 8.57
CA GLY A 97 -1.95 -7.57 9.62
C GLY A 97 -0.51 -7.61 9.09
N ILE A 98 -0.18 -6.71 8.18
CA ILE A 98 1.18 -6.51 7.66
C ILE A 98 1.94 -5.61 8.63
N ASP A 99 3.20 -5.94 8.88
CA ASP A 99 4.06 -5.16 9.76
C ASP A 99 4.58 -3.89 9.05
N ASP A 100 5.00 -2.89 9.82
CA ASP A 100 5.49 -1.61 9.28
C ASP A 100 6.65 -1.76 8.27
N PRO A 101 7.64 -2.65 8.44
CA PRO A 101 8.71 -2.84 7.46
C PRO A 101 8.20 -3.32 6.09
N ASP A 102 7.29 -4.30 6.07
CA ASP A 102 6.72 -4.87 4.85
C ASP A 102 5.80 -3.85 4.16
N ALA A 103 4.97 -3.15 4.94
CA ALA A 103 4.14 -2.06 4.43
C ALA A 103 5.00 -0.91 3.86
N ALA A 104 6.12 -0.56 4.50
CA ALA A 104 7.04 0.46 4.01
C ALA A 104 7.75 0.01 2.72
N ALA A 105 8.08 -1.27 2.58
CA ALA A 105 8.62 -1.84 1.35
C ALA A 105 7.64 -1.72 0.17
N MET A 106 6.34 -1.87 0.43
CA MET A 106 5.30 -1.67 -0.60
C MET A 106 5.15 -0.21 -0.99
N HIS A 107 5.16 0.74 -0.04
CA HIS A 107 5.19 2.17 -0.39
C HIS A 107 6.44 2.55 -1.21
N MET A 108 7.59 1.92 -0.93
CA MET A 108 8.80 2.05 -1.74
C MET A 108 8.60 1.53 -3.18
N GLU A 109 7.88 0.41 -3.36
CA GLU A 109 7.57 -0.13 -4.69
C GLU A 109 6.67 0.80 -5.47
N ILE A 110 5.63 1.36 -4.85
CA ILE A 110 4.75 2.35 -5.47
C ILE A 110 5.56 3.58 -5.89
N GLY A 111 6.48 4.05 -5.03
CA GLY A 111 7.40 5.13 -5.38
C GLY A 111 8.26 4.81 -6.61
N ARG A 112 8.73 3.55 -6.75
CA ARG A 112 9.48 3.07 -7.92
C ARG A 112 8.62 3.05 -9.18
N GLN A 113 7.37 2.62 -9.07
CA GLN A 113 6.43 2.62 -10.19
C GLN A 113 6.16 4.04 -10.70
N ILE A 114 5.87 4.99 -9.80
CA ILE A 114 5.67 6.40 -10.16
C ILE A 114 6.94 6.99 -10.81
N PHE A 115 8.11 6.70 -10.25
CA PHE A 115 9.39 7.18 -10.79
C PHE A 115 9.72 6.57 -12.15
N ARG A 116 9.37 5.30 -12.39
CA ARG A 116 9.57 4.63 -13.68
C ARG A 116 8.67 5.23 -14.75
N GLN A 117 7.39 5.40 -14.46
CA GLN A 117 6.44 6.05 -15.37
C GLN A 117 6.92 7.45 -15.80
N ARG A 118 7.62 8.16 -14.90
CA ARG A 118 8.25 9.45 -15.20
C ARG A 118 9.30 9.43 -16.30
N LEU A 119 10.04 8.34 -16.40
CA LEU A 119 11.02 8.18 -17.47
C LEU A 119 10.36 7.83 -18.82
N GLU A 120 9.16 7.24 -18.78
CA GLU A 120 8.46 6.72 -19.96
C GLU A 120 7.59 7.77 -20.66
N THR A 121 6.96 8.70 -19.92
CA THR A 121 5.99 9.64 -20.50
C THR A 121 6.64 10.78 -21.30
N GLY A 122 7.84 11.24 -20.93
CA GLY A 122 8.64 12.21 -21.70
C GLY A 122 8.04 13.62 -21.94
N ASP A 123 6.75 13.83 -21.63
CA ASP A 123 6.03 15.09 -21.78
C ASP A 123 5.97 15.89 -20.47
N ARG A 124 5.94 17.22 -20.59
CA ARG A 124 6.00 18.18 -19.47
C ARG A 124 4.81 18.06 -18.51
N ASP A 125 3.61 17.73 -18.99
CA ASP A 125 2.44 17.61 -18.12
C ASP A 125 2.51 16.33 -17.28
N GLY A 126 2.97 15.22 -17.88
CA GLY A 126 3.22 13.97 -17.17
C GLY A 126 4.25 14.10 -16.04
N ASP A 127 5.33 14.85 -16.28
CA ASP A 127 6.36 15.12 -15.26
C ASP A 127 5.77 15.84 -14.01
N VAL A 128 4.85 16.78 -14.23
CA VAL A 128 4.16 17.50 -13.15
C VAL A 128 3.20 16.60 -12.39
N GLU A 129 2.43 15.78 -13.11
CA GLU A 129 1.47 14.85 -12.51
C GLU A 129 2.16 13.78 -11.67
N GLN A 130 3.24 13.20 -12.17
CA GLN A 130 4.01 12.18 -11.44
C GLN A 130 4.74 12.78 -10.25
N ARG A 131 5.24 14.02 -10.36
CA ARG A 131 5.81 14.73 -9.21
C ARG A 131 4.75 14.94 -8.13
N ARG A 132 3.52 15.32 -8.50
CA ARG A 132 2.41 15.45 -7.54
C ARG A 132 2.01 14.11 -6.93
N ALA A 133 1.90 13.05 -7.73
CA ALA A 133 1.62 11.70 -7.24
C ALA A 133 2.67 11.25 -6.22
N PHE A 134 3.95 11.49 -6.52
CA PHE A 134 5.04 11.17 -5.61
C PHE A 134 4.98 11.99 -4.31
N GLN A 135 4.67 13.28 -4.39
CA GLN A 135 4.48 14.13 -3.19
C GLN A 135 3.32 13.64 -2.32
N LYS A 136 2.20 13.22 -2.93
CA LYS A 136 1.06 12.64 -2.21
C LYS A 136 1.47 11.35 -1.49
N LEU A 137 2.18 10.46 -2.19
CA LEU A 137 2.70 9.23 -1.60
C LEU A 137 3.64 9.50 -0.41
N ILE A 138 4.56 10.48 -0.51
CA ILE A 138 5.42 10.90 0.62
C ILE A 138 4.57 11.29 1.82
N TYR A 139 3.59 12.18 1.61
CA TYR A 139 2.77 12.72 2.68
C TYR A 139 1.96 11.63 3.37
N VAL A 140 1.27 10.79 2.59
CA VAL A 140 0.48 9.66 3.12
C VAL A 140 1.38 8.68 3.86
N SER A 141 2.52 8.28 3.28
CA SER A 141 3.46 7.36 3.93
C SER A 141 3.94 7.93 5.26
N ASN A 142 4.32 9.21 5.31
CA ASN A 142 4.80 9.85 6.53
C ASN A 142 3.74 9.80 7.65
N LEU A 143 2.47 10.00 7.32
CA LEU A 143 1.38 9.96 8.30
C LEU A 143 0.96 8.54 8.68
N VAL A 144 0.98 7.58 7.75
CA VAL A 144 0.66 6.16 8.02
C VAL A 144 1.69 5.51 8.94
N PHE A 145 2.97 5.88 8.81
CA PHE A 145 4.05 5.33 9.64
C PHE A 145 4.39 6.19 10.87
N GLY A 146 4.10 7.49 10.87
CA GLY A 146 4.34 8.38 12.01
C GLY A 146 5.80 8.33 12.50
N GLU A 147 6.01 7.91 13.75
CA GLU A 147 7.35 7.74 14.34
C GLU A 147 8.20 6.68 13.63
N ALA A 148 7.56 5.69 13.00
CA ALA A 148 8.21 4.67 12.18
C ALA A 148 8.59 5.16 10.77
N SER A 149 8.41 6.45 10.46
CA SER A 149 8.80 7.06 9.18
C SER A 149 10.28 6.91 8.83
N SER A 150 11.13 6.50 9.78
CA SER A 150 12.52 6.12 9.53
C SER A 150 12.68 4.95 8.53
N PHE A 151 11.65 4.10 8.36
CA PHE A 151 11.63 3.09 7.29
C PHE A 151 11.59 3.70 5.88
N LEU A 152 11.25 4.99 5.76
CA LEU A 152 11.26 5.74 4.50
C LEU A 152 12.60 6.42 4.21
N LEU A 153 13.63 6.28 5.07
CA LEU A 153 14.98 6.79 4.80
C LEU A 153 15.57 6.34 3.45
N PRO A 154 15.33 5.11 2.95
CA PRO A 154 15.79 4.69 1.63
C PRO A 154 15.29 5.57 0.48
N TRP A 155 14.17 6.31 0.64
CA TRP A 155 13.61 7.16 -0.42
C TRP A 155 14.60 8.21 -0.90
N LYS A 156 15.34 8.82 0.03
CA LYS A 156 16.36 9.85 -0.29
C LYS A 156 17.43 9.28 -1.22
N ARG A 157 17.87 8.05 -0.94
CA ARG A 157 18.91 7.37 -1.71
C ARG A 157 18.40 6.88 -3.06
N VAL A 158 17.23 6.27 -3.08
CA VAL A 158 16.69 5.60 -4.28
C VAL A 158 16.14 6.62 -5.28
N PHE A 159 15.43 7.64 -4.82
CA PHE A 159 14.78 8.62 -5.70
C PHE A 159 15.55 9.94 -5.83
N LYS A 160 16.70 10.07 -5.16
CA LYS A 160 17.51 11.30 -5.11
C LYS A 160 16.70 12.52 -4.64
N VAL A 161 15.80 12.28 -3.69
CA VAL A 161 14.91 13.31 -3.13
C VAL A 161 15.60 13.96 -1.94
N THR A 162 15.61 15.29 -1.90
CA THR A 162 16.19 16.05 -0.78
C THR A 162 15.19 16.23 0.37
N ASP A 163 15.70 16.48 1.58
CA ASP A 163 14.88 16.74 2.76
C ASP A 163 13.93 17.91 2.55
N SER A 164 14.43 18.97 1.89
CA SER A 164 13.60 20.11 1.49
C SER A 164 12.46 19.74 0.54
N GLN A 165 12.66 18.79 -0.38
CA GLN A 165 11.58 18.32 -1.26
C GLN A 165 10.54 17.51 -0.51
N VAL A 166 10.95 16.74 0.50
CA VAL A 166 10.04 16.02 1.41
C VAL A 166 9.22 17.01 2.23
N GLU A 167 9.86 18.02 2.84
CA GLU A 167 9.19 19.05 3.62
C GLU A 167 8.19 19.85 2.77
N ILE A 168 8.58 20.23 1.55
CA ILE A 168 7.67 20.90 0.60
C ILE A 168 6.49 19.99 0.26
N ALA A 169 6.72 18.69 0.02
CA ALA A 169 5.64 17.74 -0.24
C ALA A 169 4.64 17.66 0.91
N ILE A 170 5.13 17.61 2.15
CA ILE A 170 4.29 17.55 3.35
C ILE A 170 3.49 18.85 3.50
N ARG A 171 4.17 20.00 3.44
CA ARG A 171 3.54 21.31 3.61
C ARG A 171 2.49 21.58 2.55
N ASP A 172 2.81 21.36 1.28
CA ASP A 172 1.91 21.69 0.17
C ASP A 172 0.65 20.81 0.18
N ASN A 173 0.78 19.51 0.48
CA ASN A 173 -0.39 18.62 0.60
C ASN A 173 -1.25 18.98 1.82
N ALA A 174 -0.63 19.27 2.98
CA ALA A 174 -1.37 19.70 4.16
C ALA A 174 -2.13 21.01 3.93
N GLN A 175 -1.51 21.98 3.24
CA GLN A 175 -2.16 23.25 2.88
C GLN A 175 -3.35 23.05 1.95
N ARG A 176 -3.23 22.20 0.92
CA ARG A 176 -4.34 21.89 0.01
C ARG A 176 -5.48 21.19 0.73
N LEU A 177 -5.17 20.19 1.57
CA LEU A 177 -6.17 19.49 2.38
C LEU A 177 -6.91 20.47 3.31
N TYR A 178 -6.17 21.36 3.99
CA TYR A 178 -6.76 22.37 4.86
C TYR A 178 -7.67 23.33 4.07
N ALA A 179 -7.23 23.80 2.90
CA ALA A 179 -8.04 24.65 2.03
C ALA A 179 -9.32 23.94 1.55
N LEU A 180 -9.27 22.65 1.23
CA LEU A 180 -10.44 21.85 0.88
C LEU A 180 -11.44 21.75 2.05
N LYS A 181 -10.96 21.45 3.26
CA LYS A 181 -11.81 21.39 4.47
C LYS A 181 -12.44 22.74 4.78
N LEU A 182 -11.68 23.84 4.68
CA LEU A 182 -12.22 25.20 4.86
C LEU A 182 -13.33 25.53 3.85
N ARG A 183 -13.14 25.17 2.57
CA ARG A 183 -14.17 25.37 1.53
C ARG A 183 -15.42 24.52 1.76
N ALA A 184 -15.29 23.36 2.39
CA ALA A 184 -16.45 22.54 2.76
C ALA A 184 -17.25 23.19 3.89
N VAL A 185 -16.57 23.71 4.91
CA VAL A 185 -17.20 24.38 6.06
C VAL A 185 -17.82 25.72 5.66
N GLY A 186 -17.11 26.56 4.90
CA GLY A 186 -17.61 27.87 4.46
C GLY A 186 -18.81 27.81 3.51
N ARG A 187 -19.07 26.66 2.88
CA ARG A 187 -20.31 26.41 2.11
C ARG A 187 -21.48 25.95 3.00
N GLY A 188 -21.23 25.57 4.25
CA GLY A 188 -22.24 25.19 5.23
C GLY A 188 -22.80 26.35 6.08
N THR A 189 -22.27 27.57 5.93
CA THR A 189 -22.63 28.74 6.76
C THR A 189 -23.52 29.77 6.07
N CYS A 190 -24.23 29.40 5.00
CA CYS A 190 -25.31 30.21 4.44
C CYS A 190 -26.67 29.60 4.85
N TYR A 191 -27.15 29.93 6.05
CA TYR A 191 -28.56 29.84 6.45
C TYR A 191 -28.91 31.06 7.29
#